data_AF-A0A924Q9U4-F1
#
_entry.id   AF-A0A924Q9U4-F1
#
_cell.length_a   1.000
_cell.length_b   1.000
_cell.length_c   1.000
_cell.angle_alpha   90.00
_cell.angle_beta   90.00
_cell.angle_gamma   90.00
#
_symmetry.space_group_name_H-M   'P 1'
#
loop_
_entity.id
_entity.type
_entity.pdbx_description
1 polymer ?
#
loop_
_entity_poly.entity_id
_entity_poly.type
_entity_poly.pdbx_seq_one_letter_code
_entity_poly.pdbx_strand_id
1 'polypeptide(L)'
;MESTLSQLRLSYPGLSFKPGSQFCWSPEAKEINYKTDATGEAAVWSLLHETGHALLDHNSYQADFQLIRLEVAAWEKAKEVAETLEVVIDEDHIQDCVDTYRDWLYKRSICPTCRTKCLQQNDFVHYRCFNCHTTWRVTPSRFCRAYRSTKNIKQPAVFRSRYR
;
A
#
# COMPACT_ATOMS: atom_id res chain seq x y z
N MET A 1 20.79 -12.50 -5.00
CA MET A 1 19.93 -12.56 -3.80
C MET A 1 20.68 -13.02 -2.56
N GLU A 2 21.33 -14.19 -2.54
CA GLU A 2 22.00 -14.68 -1.31
C GLU A 2 23.11 -13.76 -0.77
N SER A 3 23.89 -13.14 -1.67
CA SER A 3 24.90 -12.15 -1.30
C SER A 3 24.27 -10.93 -0.59
N THR A 4 23.25 -10.32 -1.20
CA THR A 4 22.49 -9.20 -0.63
C THR A 4 21.85 -9.57 0.71
N LEU A 5 21.22 -10.75 0.81
CA LEU A 5 20.61 -11.23 2.04
C LEU A 5 21.64 -11.36 3.18
N SER A 6 22.84 -11.83 2.86
CA SER A 6 23.94 -11.96 3.82
C SER A 6 24.42 -10.59 4.32
N GLN A 7 24.56 -9.62 3.41
CA GLN A 7 24.94 -8.25 3.77
C GLN A 7 23.86 -7.55 4.60
N LEU A 8 22.58 -7.75 4.28
CA LEU A 8 21.46 -7.22 5.04
C LEU A 8 21.41 -7.77 6.47
N ARG A 9 21.65 -9.09 6.64
CA ARG A 9 21.74 -9.72 7.97
C ARG A 9 22.88 -9.16 8.80
N LEU A 10 24.01 -8.83 8.18
CA LEU A 10 25.15 -8.22 8.86
C LEU A 10 24.88 -6.75 9.23
N SER A 11 24.24 -6.00 8.34
CA SER A 11 23.98 -4.57 8.52
C SER A 11 22.84 -4.30 9.50
N TYR A 12 21.85 -5.20 9.57
CA TYR A 12 20.65 -5.07 10.38
C TYR A 12 20.41 -6.31 11.25
N PRO A 13 21.24 -6.55 12.28
CA PRO A 13 21.15 -7.75 13.12
C PRO A 13 19.86 -7.82 13.95
N GLY A 14 19.14 -6.71 14.10
CA GLY A 14 17.84 -6.65 14.77
C GLY A 14 16.66 -7.10 13.90
N LEU A 15 16.87 -7.32 12.59
CA LEU A 15 15.85 -7.80 11.66
C LEU A 15 16.02 -9.30 11.41
N SER A 16 14.91 -10.03 11.46
CA SER A 16 14.89 -11.47 11.19
C SER A 16 14.46 -11.74 9.75
N PHE A 17 15.28 -12.50 9.00
CA PHE A 17 15.00 -12.82 7.60
C PHE A 17 14.66 -14.29 7.44
N LYS A 18 13.41 -14.61 7.08
CA LYS A 18 12.91 -15.97 6.96
C LYS A 18 12.48 -16.33 5.54
N PRO A 19 12.73 -17.58 5.10
CA PRO A 19 12.17 -18.07 3.85
C PRO A 19 10.64 -18.18 3.96
N GLY A 20 9.93 -17.72 2.94
CA GLY A 20 8.47 -17.77 2.85
C GLY A 20 7.98 -17.95 1.41
N SER A 21 6.66 -17.98 1.23
CA SER A 21 6.02 -18.12 -0.08
C SER A 21 5.93 -16.81 -0.88
N GLN A 22 6.10 -15.67 -0.22
CA GLN A 22 6.00 -14.33 -0.78
C GLN A 22 6.95 -13.37 -0.05
N PHE A 23 7.28 -12.26 -0.71
CA PHE A 23 7.96 -11.14 -0.07
C PHE A 23 6.94 -10.40 0.80
N CYS A 24 7.19 -10.30 2.10
CA CYS A 24 6.42 -9.44 2.99
C CYS A 24 7.15 -9.12 4.30
N TRP A 25 7.00 -7.89 4.74
CA TRP A 25 7.31 -7.45 6.09
C TRP A 25 6.18 -7.85 7.05
N SER A 26 6.56 -8.48 8.17
CA SER A 26 5.67 -8.83 9.28
C SER A 26 6.03 -7.97 10.51
N PRO A 27 5.30 -6.87 10.77
CA PRO A 27 5.59 -5.98 11.89
C PRO A 27 5.48 -6.67 13.26
N GLU A 28 4.49 -7.57 13.41
CA GLU A 28 4.20 -8.27 14.67
C GLU A 28 5.37 -9.19 15.08
N ALA A 29 5.96 -9.90 14.12
CA ALA A 29 7.08 -10.80 14.34
C ALA A 29 8.45 -10.12 14.16
N LYS A 30 8.47 -8.88 13.64
CA LYS A 30 9.67 -8.18 13.17
C LYS A 30 10.50 -9.02 12.18
N GLU A 31 9.79 -9.61 11.23
CA GLU A 31 10.34 -10.58 10.30
C GLU A 31 10.12 -10.15 8.85
N ILE A 32 11.16 -10.25 8.03
CA ILE A 32 11.11 -10.10 6.58
C ILE A 32 11.04 -11.50 5.98
N ASN A 33 9.91 -11.83 5.38
CA ASN A 33 9.75 -13.04 4.60
C ASN A 33 10.23 -12.80 3.18
N TYR A 34 11.03 -13.72 2.64
CA TYR A 34 11.51 -13.65 1.27
C TYR A 34 11.23 -14.95 0.52
N LYS A 35 10.95 -14.82 -0.77
CA LYS A 35 10.59 -15.93 -1.63
C LYS A 35 11.85 -16.67 -2.10
N THR A 36 11.97 -17.96 -1.80
CA THR A 36 13.20 -18.74 -2.08
C THR A 36 13.33 -19.16 -3.54
N ASP A 37 12.22 -19.31 -4.25
CA ASP A 37 12.19 -19.66 -5.68
C ASP A 37 12.27 -18.42 -6.59
N ALA A 38 12.25 -17.20 -6.02
CA ALA A 38 12.42 -15.97 -6.77
C ALA A 38 13.90 -15.75 -7.11
N THR A 39 14.17 -15.48 -8.39
CA THR A 39 15.53 -15.22 -8.90
C THR A 39 15.55 -13.93 -9.72
N GLY A 40 16.76 -13.42 -9.99
CA GLY A 40 16.95 -12.17 -10.72
C GLY A 40 16.90 -10.90 -9.85
N GLU A 41 16.98 -9.76 -10.51
CA GLU A 41 17.09 -8.44 -9.87
C GLU A 41 15.80 -8.02 -9.19
N ALA A 42 14.64 -8.28 -9.79
CA ALA A 42 13.33 -8.00 -9.20
C ALA A 42 13.12 -8.67 -7.82
N ALA A 43 13.71 -9.86 -7.62
CA ALA A 43 13.68 -10.54 -6.32
C ALA A 43 14.52 -9.81 -5.27
N VAL A 44 15.67 -9.25 -5.68
CA VAL A 44 16.53 -8.42 -4.83
C VAL A 44 15.83 -7.10 -4.51
N TRP A 45 15.22 -6.44 -5.50
CA TRP A 45 14.48 -5.20 -5.29
C TRP A 45 13.29 -5.39 -4.35
N SER A 46 12.52 -6.48 -4.51
CA SER A 46 11.44 -6.85 -3.58
C SER A 46 11.96 -7.03 -2.15
N LEU A 47 13.09 -7.72 -1.97
CA LEU A 47 13.71 -7.89 -0.65
C LEU A 47 14.12 -6.54 -0.02
N LEU A 48 14.69 -5.64 -0.83
CA LEU A 48 15.07 -4.29 -0.39
C LEU A 48 13.85 -3.45 -0.01
N HIS A 49 12.75 -3.56 -0.77
CA HIS A 49 11.47 -2.92 -0.47
C HIS A 49 10.91 -3.37 0.89
N GLU A 50 10.85 -4.68 1.15
CA GLU A 50 10.40 -5.18 2.46
C GLU A 50 11.35 -4.77 3.60
N THR A 51 12.65 -4.64 3.30
CA THR A 51 13.62 -4.08 4.25
C THR A 51 13.34 -2.61 4.54
N GLY A 52 12.97 -1.82 3.53
CA GLY A 52 12.53 -0.44 3.69
C GLY A 52 11.31 -0.32 4.63
N HIS A 53 10.31 -1.20 4.46
CA HIS A 53 9.18 -1.29 5.37
C HIS A 53 9.59 -1.58 6.82
N ALA A 54 10.53 -2.52 7.00
CA ALA A 54 11.05 -2.88 8.33
C ALA A 54 11.81 -1.73 9.00
N LEU A 55 12.67 -1.04 8.26
CA LEU A 55 13.50 0.06 8.78
C LEU A 55 12.68 1.29 9.15
N LEU A 56 11.55 1.51 8.49
CA LEU A 56 10.62 2.60 8.78
C LEU A 56 9.52 2.21 9.79
N ASP A 57 9.58 0.98 10.33
CA ASP A 57 8.57 0.42 11.26
C ASP A 57 7.13 0.55 10.73
N HIS A 58 6.96 0.36 9.42
CA HIS A 58 5.65 0.43 8.78
C HIS A 58 4.77 -0.72 9.27
N ASN A 59 3.70 -0.41 10.01
CA ASN A 59 2.82 -1.43 10.62
C ASN A 59 1.37 -1.39 10.12
N SER A 60 0.85 -0.21 9.79
CA SER A 60 -0.56 -0.01 9.48
C SER A 60 -0.78 1.34 8.80
N TYR A 61 -1.94 1.47 8.17
CA TYR A 61 -2.45 2.71 7.61
C TYR A 61 -3.95 2.80 7.88
N GLN A 62 -4.46 4.02 7.98
CA GLN A 62 -5.89 4.28 8.16
C GLN A 62 -6.53 4.78 6.87
N ALA A 63 -5.89 5.78 6.25
CA ALA A 63 -6.39 6.40 5.02
C ALA A 63 -5.75 5.77 3.78
N ASP A 64 -6.45 5.81 2.64
CA ASP A 64 -5.95 5.16 1.43
C ASP A 64 -4.73 5.87 0.87
N PHE A 65 -4.67 7.20 0.99
CA PHE A 65 -3.50 7.96 0.57
C PHE A 65 -2.29 7.68 1.48
N GLN A 66 -2.50 7.29 2.75
CA GLN A 66 -1.40 6.92 3.64
C GLN A 66 -0.71 5.65 3.15
N LEU A 67 -1.46 4.67 2.62
CA LEU A 67 -0.86 3.48 2.02
C LEU A 67 0.16 3.86 0.94
N ILE A 68 -0.22 4.71 -0.02
CA ILE A 68 0.70 5.14 -1.08
C ILE A 68 1.95 5.84 -0.50
N ARG A 69 1.78 6.65 0.55
CA ARG A 69 2.91 7.29 1.22
C ARG A 69 3.86 6.28 1.86
N LEU A 70 3.34 5.22 2.47
CA LEU A 70 4.15 4.15 3.06
C LEU A 70 4.91 3.39 1.97
N GLU A 71 4.26 3.06 0.86
CA GLU A 71 4.88 2.34 -0.26
C GLU A 71 6.01 3.15 -0.90
N VAL A 72 5.78 4.46 -1.15
CA VAL A 72 6.82 5.36 -1.66
C VAL A 72 7.97 5.49 -0.67
N ALA A 73 7.68 5.69 0.62
CA ALA A 73 8.73 5.81 1.63
C ALA A 73 9.56 4.52 1.77
N ALA A 74 8.93 3.35 1.66
CA ALA A 74 9.63 2.07 1.66
C ALA A 74 10.57 1.92 0.45
N TRP A 75 10.15 2.38 -0.74
CA TRP A 75 11.02 2.40 -1.93
C TRP A 75 12.16 3.40 -1.84
N GLU A 76 11.92 4.61 -1.32
CA GLU A 76 13.01 5.56 -1.05
C GLU A 76 14.03 4.97 -0.08
N LYS A 77 13.54 4.33 0.99
CA LYS A 77 14.44 3.66 1.94
C LYS A 77 15.18 2.49 1.30
N ALA A 78 14.52 1.73 0.43
CA ALA A 78 15.13 0.65 -0.32
C ALA A 78 16.27 1.16 -1.22
N LYS A 79 16.12 2.34 -1.85
CA LYS A 79 17.16 2.97 -2.66
C LYS A 79 18.39 3.35 -1.84
N GLU A 80 18.20 3.94 -0.65
CA GLU A 80 19.30 4.26 0.27
C GLU A 80 20.09 3.00 0.68
N VAL A 81 19.37 1.91 0.98
CA VAL A 81 19.99 0.61 1.33
C VAL A 81 20.70 0.02 0.11
N ALA A 82 20.08 0.10 -1.07
CA ALA A 82 20.64 -0.41 -2.32
C ALA A 82 21.98 0.27 -2.66
N GLU A 83 22.05 1.59 -2.50
CA GLU A 83 23.28 2.37 -2.71
C GLU A 83 24.42 1.88 -1.80
N THR A 84 24.12 1.58 -0.53
CA THR A 84 25.10 1.02 0.42
C THR A 84 25.59 -0.38 0.02
N LEU A 85 24.77 -1.14 -0.71
CA LEU A 85 25.06 -2.51 -1.14
C LEU A 85 25.54 -2.57 -2.60
N GLU A 86 25.78 -1.42 -3.24
CA GLU A 86 26.15 -1.32 -4.66
C GLU A 86 25.14 -2.00 -5.60
N VAL A 87 23.86 -2.02 -5.21
CA VAL A 87 22.75 -2.54 -6.03
C VAL A 87 22.03 -1.37 -6.68
N VAL A 88 21.80 -1.46 -7.99
CA VAL A 88 20.97 -0.49 -8.72
C VAL A 88 19.53 -1.02 -8.76
N ILE A 89 18.58 -0.19 -8.33
CA ILE A 89 17.16 -0.44 -8.51
C ILE A 89 16.70 0.35 -9.72
N ASP A 90 16.03 -0.33 -10.66
CA ASP A 90 15.41 0.33 -11.79
C ASP A 90 14.25 1.24 -11.33
N GLU A 91 14.28 2.51 -11.72
CA GLU A 91 13.27 3.48 -11.32
C GLU A 91 11.92 3.19 -12.00
N ASP A 92 11.94 2.66 -13.24
CA ASP A 92 10.71 2.28 -13.94
C ASP A 92 10.00 1.14 -13.21
N HIS A 93 10.75 0.15 -12.70
CA HIS A 93 10.20 -0.90 -11.83
C HIS A 93 9.54 -0.34 -10.57
N ILE A 94 10.16 0.64 -9.90
CA ILE A 94 9.56 1.29 -8.72
C ILE A 94 8.25 1.97 -9.11
N GLN A 95 8.23 2.74 -10.20
CA GLN A 95 7.03 3.44 -10.64
C GLN A 95 5.92 2.46 -11.02
N ASP A 96 6.23 1.36 -11.72
CA ASP A 96 5.27 0.31 -12.04
C ASP A 96 4.65 -0.30 -10.78
N CYS A 97 5.47 -0.60 -9.76
CA CYS A 97 4.99 -1.09 -8.48
C CYS A 97 4.06 -0.07 -7.79
N VAL A 98 4.46 1.20 -7.71
CA VAL A 98 3.65 2.26 -7.08
C VAL A 98 2.36 2.53 -7.88
N ASP A 99 2.40 2.43 -9.20
CA ASP A 99 1.24 2.63 -10.07
C ASP A 99 0.13 1.61 -9.79
N THR A 100 0.46 0.37 -9.42
CA THR A 100 -0.55 -0.60 -8.99
C THR A 100 -1.41 -0.09 -7.83
N TYR A 101 -0.81 0.67 -6.90
CA TYR A 101 -1.51 1.29 -5.77
C TYR A 101 -2.28 2.54 -6.19
N ARG A 102 -1.71 3.37 -7.07
CA ARG A 102 -2.39 4.55 -7.63
C ARG A 102 -3.66 4.12 -8.38
N ASP A 103 -3.59 3.05 -9.16
CA ASP A 103 -4.72 2.47 -9.88
C ASP A 103 -5.80 1.91 -8.95
N TRP A 104 -5.38 1.21 -7.89
CA TRP A 104 -6.29 0.72 -6.86
C TRP A 104 -7.03 1.88 -6.17
N LEU A 105 -6.30 2.92 -5.75
CA LEU A 105 -6.87 4.12 -5.13
C LEU A 105 -7.82 4.83 -6.09
N TYR A 106 -7.41 5.01 -7.35
CA TYR A 106 -8.21 5.64 -8.38
C TYR A 106 -9.55 4.91 -8.54
N LYS A 107 -9.53 3.59 -8.75
CA LYS A 107 -10.74 2.77 -8.88
C LYS A 107 -11.63 2.90 -7.65
N ARG A 108 -11.06 3.01 -6.46
CA ARG A 108 -11.81 3.11 -5.20
C ARG A 108 -12.47 4.48 -4.99
N SER A 109 -11.87 5.54 -5.53
CA SER A 109 -12.37 6.92 -5.49
C SER A 109 -13.57 7.21 -6.41
N ILE A 110 -13.84 6.33 -7.37
CA ILE A 110 -14.91 6.53 -8.38
C ILE A 110 -16.28 6.24 -7.78
N CYS A 111 -17.16 7.24 -7.84
CA CYS A 111 -18.55 7.09 -7.44
C CYS A 111 -19.27 6.01 -8.26
N PRO A 112 -19.96 5.04 -7.63
CA PRO A 112 -20.63 3.96 -8.33
C PRO A 112 -21.86 4.42 -9.12
N THR A 113 -22.41 5.61 -8.84
CA THR A 113 -23.63 6.12 -9.48
C THR A 113 -23.32 7.00 -10.69
N CYS A 114 -22.48 8.02 -10.51
CA CYS A 114 -22.21 9.03 -11.55
C CYS A 114 -20.76 9.03 -12.05
N ARG A 115 -19.93 8.09 -11.59
CA ARG A 115 -18.51 7.93 -11.97
C ARG A 115 -17.60 9.14 -11.69
N THR A 116 -18.08 10.11 -10.93
CA THR A 116 -17.28 11.24 -10.45
C THR A 116 -16.24 10.75 -9.44
N LYS A 117 -15.02 11.28 -9.52
CA LYS A 117 -13.94 10.95 -8.57
C LYS A 117 -14.14 11.77 -7.31
N CYS A 118 -14.05 11.11 -6.16
CA CYS A 118 -14.41 11.71 -4.88
C CYS A 118 -13.31 11.45 -3.85
N LEU A 119 -13.23 12.32 -2.85
CA LEU A 119 -12.29 12.15 -1.75
C LEU A 119 -12.87 11.24 -0.67
N GLN A 120 -11.96 10.50 -0.03
CA GLN A 120 -12.27 9.76 1.18
C GLN A 120 -12.72 10.72 2.27
N GLN A 121 -13.69 10.31 3.08
CA GLN A 121 -14.17 11.08 4.21
C GLN A 121 -13.18 10.96 5.39
N ASN A 122 -13.35 11.84 6.38
CA ASN A 122 -12.49 11.89 7.57
C ASN A 122 -12.53 10.60 8.42
N ASP A 123 -13.53 9.75 8.23
CA ASP A 123 -13.63 8.46 8.90
C ASP A 123 -12.75 7.36 8.28
N PHE A 124 -12.07 7.67 7.17
CA PHE A 124 -11.19 6.76 6.41
C PHE A 124 -11.84 5.44 5.96
N VAL A 125 -13.17 5.34 6.01
CA VAL A 125 -13.91 4.11 5.70
C VAL A 125 -14.98 4.38 4.64
N HIS A 126 -15.37 5.64 4.46
CA HIS A 126 -16.36 6.04 3.49
C HIS A 126 -15.79 7.00 2.45
N TYR A 127 -16.37 6.92 1.27
CA TYR A 127 -16.30 7.95 0.25
C TYR A 127 -17.67 8.55 0.07
N ARG A 128 -17.73 9.87 -0.20
CA ARG A 128 -18.99 10.57 -0.46
C ARG A 128 -18.87 11.35 -1.76
N CYS A 129 -19.85 11.14 -2.64
CA CYS A 129 -19.92 11.88 -3.88
C CYS A 129 -20.41 13.31 -3.65
N PHE A 130 -19.65 14.30 -4.10
CA PHE A 130 -20.09 15.70 -4.05
C PHE A 130 -21.16 16.00 -5.11
N ASN A 131 -21.23 15.22 -6.20
CA ASN A 131 -22.16 15.43 -7.30
C ASN A 131 -23.56 14.81 -7.01
N CYS A 132 -23.62 13.52 -6.69
CA CYS A 132 -24.90 12.80 -6.50
C CYS A 132 -25.15 12.37 -5.05
N HIS A 133 -24.29 12.75 -4.11
CA HIS A 133 -24.38 12.42 -2.67
C HIS A 133 -24.40 10.94 -2.31
N THR A 134 -24.15 10.04 -3.27
CA THR A 134 -23.92 8.63 -2.98
C THR A 134 -22.73 8.46 -2.05
N THR A 135 -22.94 7.76 -0.95
CA THR A 135 -21.88 7.34 -0.02
C THR A 135 -21.66 5.84 -0.19
N TRP A 136 -20.41 5.40 -0.23
CA TRP A 136 -20.07 3.98 -0.25
C TRP A 136 -18.97 3.68 0.76
N ARG A 137 -19.09 2.50 1.36
CA ARG A 137 -18.12 1.97 2.31
C ARG A 137 -17.07 1.16 1.58
N VAL A 138 -15.85 1.26 2.06
CA VAL A 138 -14.68 0.59 1.53
C VAL A 138 -13.90 -0.08 2.67
N THR A 139 -13.36 -1.27 2.42
CA THR A 139 -12.65 -2.06 3.45
C THR A 139 -11.18 -1.66 3.55
N PRO A 140 -10.55 -1.71 4.74
CA PRO A 140 -9.11 -1.49 4.86
C PRO A 140 -8.28 -2.58 4.15
N SER A 141 -8.80 -3.80 4.03
CA SER A 141 -8.06 -4.91 3.41
C SER A 141 -7.86 -4.72 1.91
N ARG A 142 -6.59 -4.72 1.49
CA ARG A 142 -6.11 -4.72 0.09
C ARG A 142 -6.22 -6.09 -0.60
N PHE A 143 -6.17 -7.17 0.18
CA PHE A 143 -6.10 -8.55 -0.35
C PHE A 143 -7.47 -9.16 -0.64
N CYS A 144 -8.54 -8.55 -0.14
CA CYS A 144 -9.87 -8.82 -0.65
C CYS A 144 -10.09 -7.94 -1.87
N ARG A 145 -10.60 -8.48 -3.00
CA ARG A 145 -11.09 -7.68 -4.14
C ARG A 145 -11.79 -6.43 -3.59
N ALA A 146 -11.62 -5.28 -4.22
CA ALA A 146 -12.24 -4.02 -3.81
C ALA A 146 -13.79 -4.14 -3.79
N TYR A 147 -14.33 -4.78 -2.75
CA TYR A 147 -15.75 -5.02 -2.56
C TYR A 147 -16.32 -3.72 -2.03
N ARG A 148 -16.75 -2.89 -2.97
CA ARG A 148 -17.63 -1.76 -2.71
C ARG A 148 -18.91 -2.31 -2.12
N SER A 149 -19.19 -2.02 -0.84
CA SER A 149 -20.49 -2.33 -0.26
C SER A 149 -21.39 -1.10 -0.34
N THR A 150 -22.50 -1.23 -1.05
CA THR A 150 -23.62 -0.28 -1.02
C THR A 150 -24.66 -0.66 0.02
N LYS A 151 -24.50 -1.83 0.68
CA LYS A 151 -25.44 -2.29 1.71
C LYS A 151 -25.15 -1.56 3.03
N ASN A 152 -26.17 -0.85 3.51
CA ASN A 152 -26.27 -0.14 4.79
C ASN A 152 -25.64 1.25 4.89
N ILE A 153 -26.17 2.23 4.14
CA ILE A 153 -26.13 3.63 4.61
C ILE A 153 -27.53 4.23 4.43
N LYS A 154 -28.25 4.46 5.54
CA LYS A 154 -29.45 5.31 5.52
C LYS A 154 -28.99 6.70 5.09
N GLN A 155 -29.46 7.16 3.93
CA GLN A 155 -29.22 8.53 3.49
C GLN A 155 -29.73 9.48 4.60
N PRO A 156 -28.95 10.47 5.05
CA PRO A 156 -29.50 11.51 5.90
C PRO A 156 -30.62 12.21 5.12
N ALA A 157 -31.76 12.40 5.78
CA ALA A 157 -32.93 13.00 5.16
C ALA A 157 -32.56 14.33 4.51
N VAL A 158 -32.77 14.43 3.20
CA VAL A 158 -32.57 15.65 2.44
C VAL A 158 -33.48 16.72 3.04
N PHE A 159 -32.90 17.70 3.72
CA PHE A 159 -33.63 18.88 4.18
C PHE A 159 -34.06 19.65 2.92
N ARG A 160 -35.30 19.44 2.47
CA ARG A 160 -35.91 20.23 1.40
C ARG A 160 -36.11 21.64 1.93
N SER A 161 -35.14 22.51 1.67
CA SER A 161 -35.27 23.94 1.82
C SER A 161 -36.40 24.43 0.91
N ARG A 162 -37.59 24.65 1.49
CA ARG A 162 -38.66 25.42 0.87
C ARG A 162 -38.26 26.90 0.94
N TYR A 163 -37.70 27.41 -0.15
CA TYR A 163 -37.79 28.84 -0.44
C TYR A 163 -38.69 29.02 -1.66
N ARG A 164 -39.94 29.35 -1.37
CA ARG A 164 -40.84 30.19 -2.17
C ARG A 164 -41.85 30.80 -1.22
#